data_AF-A0A426XAQ5-F1
#
_entry.id   AF-A0A426XAQ5-F1
#
_cell.length_a   1.000
_cell.length_b   1.000
_cell.length_c   1.000
_cell.angle_alpha   90.00
_cell.angle_beta   90.00
_cell.angle_gamma   90.00
#
_symmetry.space_group_name_H-M   'P 1'
#
loop_
_entity.id
_entity.type
_entity.pdbx_description
1 polymer ?
#
loop_
_entity_poly.entity_id
_entity_poly.type
_entity_poly.pdbx_seq_one_letter_code
_entity_poly.pdbx_strand_id
1 'polypeptide(L)'
;QEPFANIPEDTIREALKVVLDVRNRPLLIHCKRGKHRTGCVVGCLRKLQRWCLTSIFDEYRRFAAAKARISDQRFIERFDVVGMKRQSASSFSN
;
A
#
# COMPACT_ATOMS: atom_id res chain seq x y z
N GLN A 1 26.50 2.51 2.27
CA GLN A 1 25.37 1.90 1.53
C GLN A 1 24.21 1.81 2.53
N GLU A 2 23.09 2.49 2.32
CA GLU A 2 21.93 2.30 3.21
C GLU A 2 21.46 0.84 3.04
N PRO A 3 21.29 0.06 4.13
CA PRO A 3 20.85 -1.32 4.01
C PRO A 3 19.44 -1.29 3.43
N PHE A 4 19.29 -1.82 2.22
CA PHE A 4 17.99 -1.97 1.58
C PHE A 4 17.22 -3.03 2.38
N ALA A 5 16.60 -2.62 3.48
CA ALA A 5 15.61 -3.40 4.17
C ALA A 5 14.47 -3.62 3.17
N ASN A 6 14.50 -4.77 2.49
CA ASN A 6 13.37 -5.25 1.71
C ASN A 6 12.14 -5.14 2.61
N ILE A 7 11.13 -4.44 2.12
CA ILE A 7 9.85 -4.35 2.84
C ILE A 7 9.25 -5.76 2.76
N PRO A 8 9.07 -6.47 3.89
CA PRO A 8 8.50 -7.82 3.84
C PRO A 8 7.08 -7.74 3.29
N GLU A 9 6.75 -8.61 2.34
CA GLU A 9 5.43 -8.62 1.70
C GLU A 9 4.31 -8.80 2.72
N ASP A 10 4.53 -9.66 3.72
CA ASP A 10 3.57 -9.91 4.79
C ASP A 10 3.29 -8.66 5.63
N THR A 11 4.28 -7.80 5.84
CA THR A 11 4.06 -6.53 6.55
C THR A 11 3.12 -5.61 5.76
N ILE A 12 3.24 -5.58 4.43
CA ILE A 12 2.32 -4.81 3.58
C ILE A 12 0.93 -5.44 3.58
N ARG A 13 0.84 -6.77 3.55
CA ARG A 13 -0.44 -7.50 3.62
C ARG A 13 -1.18 -7.23 4.92
N GLU A 14 -0.50 -7.30 6.08
CA GLU A 14 -1.11 -6.97 7.37
C GLU A 14 -1.53 -5.50 7.46
N ALA A 15 -0.69 -4.58 6.98
CA ALA A 15 -1.07 -3.17 6.91
C ALA A 15 -2.33 -2.95 6.05
N LEU A 16 -2.43 -3.63 4.91
CA LEU A 16 -3.61 -3.53 4.04
C LEU A 16 -4.88 -4.10 4.68
N LYS A 17 -4.78 -5.17 5.48
CA LYS A 17 -5.94 -5.67 6.25
C LYS A 17 -6.49 -4.59 7.19
N VAL A 18 -5.61 -3.88 7.92
CA VAL A 18 -6.00 -2.78 8.81
C VAL A 18 -6.63 -1.62 8.02
N VAL A 19 -6.04 -1.27 6.87
CA VAL A 19 -6.52 -0.17 6.00
C VAL A 19 -7.88 -0.48 5.35
N LEU A 20 -8.13 -1.75 5.01
CA LEU A 20 -9.38 -2.19 4.38
C LEU A 20 -10.55 -2.31 5.36
N ASP A 21 -10.27 -2.45 6.66
CA ASP A 21 -11.30 -2.46 7.70
C ASP A 21 -11.84 -1.04 7.93
N VAL A 22 -13.13 -0.87 7.64
CA VAL A 22 -13.82 0.41 7.73
C VAL A 22 -13.97 0.92 9.16
N ARG A 23 -13.89 0.03 10.17
CA ARG A 23 -14.01 0.38 11.59
C ARG A 23 -12.82 1.19 12.09
N ASN A 24 -11.68 1.09 11.40
CA ASN A 24 -10.47 1.82 11.75
C ASN A 24 -10.48 3.28 11.28
N ARG A 25 -11.54 3.75 10.61
CA ARG A 25 -11.59 5.09 10.01
C ARG A 25 -12.07 6.12 11.04
N PRO A 26 -11.49 7.34 11.07
CA PRO A 26 -10.39 7.82 10.22
C PRO A 26 -9.01 7.25 10.61
N LEU A 27 -8.19 6.90 9.60
CA LEU A 27 -6.87 6.29 9.79
C LEU A 27 -5.78 7.08 9.04
N LEU A 28 -4.61 7.23 9.66
CA LEU A 28 -3.41 7.81 9.06
C LEU A 28 -2.35 6.73 8.77
N ILE A 29 -1.92 6.60 7.51
CA ILE A 29 -0.79 5.75 7.12
C ILE A 29 0.46 6.61 7.03
N HIS A 30 1.49 6.31 7.82
CA HIS A 30 2.76 7.04 7.75
C HIS A 30 3.98 6.13 7.94
N CYS A 31 5.15 6.66 7.56
CA CYS A 31 6.45 6.10 7.93
C CYS A 31 7.36 7.26 8.34
N LYS A 32 8.69 7.12 8.29
CA LYS A 32 9.61 8.22 8.65
C LYS A 32 9.43 9.45 7.77
N ARG A 33 9.18 9.26 6.47
CA ARG A 33 9.08 10.36 5.48
C ARG A 33 7.84 10.31 4.60
N GLY A 34 6.97 9.31 4.80
CA GLY A 34 5.80 9.10 3.95
C GLY A 34 6.10 8.70 2.50
N LYS A 35 7.31 8.21 2.19
CA LYS A 35 7.76 7.94 0.80
C LYS A 35 7.73 6.46 0.44
N HIS A 36 8.70 5.69 0.92
CA HIS A 36 8.93 4.30 0.49
C HIS A 36 7.87 3.34 1.03
N ARG A 37 7.89 3.08 2.35
CA ARG A 37 6.94 2.14 3.00
C ARG A 37 5.48 2.55 2.79
N THR A 38 5.19 3.83 3.04
CA THR A 38 3.86 4.40 2.82
C THR A 38 3.45 4.30 1.35
N GLY A 39 4.35 4.62 0.42
CA GLY A 39 4.10 4.51 -1.01
C GLY A 39 3.84 3.07 -1.47
N CYS A 40 4.53 2.06 -0.91
CA CYS A 40 4.24 0.66 -1.20
C CYS A 40 2.84 0.26 -0.71
N VAL A 41 2.46 0.60 0.53
CA VAL A 41 1.11 0.32 1.05
C VAL A 41 0.04 0.99 0.19
N VAL A 42 0.19 2.28 -0.11
CA VAL A 42 -0.76 3.04 -0.92
C VAL A 42 -0.80 2.51 -2.36
N GLY A 43 0.34 2.19 -2.96
CA GLY A 43 0.40 1.63 -4.30
C GLY A 43 -0.31 0.27 -4.41
N CYS A 44 -0.10 -0.61 -3.43
CA CYS A 44 -0.84 -1.88 -3.35
C CYS A 44 -2.34 -1.65 -3.09
N LEU A 45 -2.72 -0.66 -2.29
CA LEU A 45 -4.12 -0.25 -2.12
C LEU A 45 -4.74 0.23 -3.45
N ARG A 46 -4.03 1.03 -4.25
CA ARG A 46 -4.51 1.46 -5.57
C ARG A 46 -4.67 0.29 -6.54
N LYS A 47 -3.78 -0.70 -6.46
CA LYS A 47 -3.88 -1.94 -7.23
C LYS A 47 -5.17 -2.70 -6.90
N LEU A 48 -5.54 -2.78 -5.61
CA LEU A 48 -6.85 -3.33 -5.19
C LEU A 48 -8.04 -2.50 -5.70
N GLN A 49 -7.87 -1.19 -5.79
CA GLN A 49 -8.85 -0.27 -6.38
C GLN A 49 -8.88 -0.31 -7.91
N ARG A 50 -8.15 -1.26 -8.53
CA ARG A 50 -8.10 -1.49 -9.99
C ARG A 50 -7.57 -0.29 -10.78
N TRP A 51 -6.69 0.52 -10.19
CA TRP A 51 -5.97 1.54 -10.94
C TRP A 51 -4.95 0.89 -11.89
N CYS A 52 -4.69 1.50 -13.04
CA CYS A 52 -3.63 1.04 -13.94
C CYS A 52 -2.24 1.34 -13.35
N LEU A 53 -1.25 0.49 -13.64
CA LEU A 53 0.10 0.61 -13.08
C LEU A 53 0.74 1.98 -13.38
N THR A 54 0.48 2.56 -14.55
CA THR A 54 0.96 3.90 -14.91
C THR A 54 0.50 4.96 -13.92
N SER A 55 -0.79 5.01 -13.58
CA SER A 55 -1.33 5.96 -12.61
C SER A 55 -0.83 5.70 -11.19
N ILE A 56 -0.64 4.42 -10.83
CA ILE A 56 -0.09 4.06 -9.52
C ILE A 56 1.37 4.56 -9.38
N PHE A 57 2.18 4.36 -10.42
CA PHE A 57 3.56 4.82 -10.41
C PHE A 57 3.69 6.33 -10.47
N ASP A 58 2.78 7.01 -11.18
CA ASP A 58 2.72 8.46 -11.18
C ASP A 58 2.44 9.01 -9.77
N GLU A 59 1.42 8.48 -9.07
CA GLU A 59 1.12 8.84 -7.68
C GLU A 59 2.33 8.58 -6.77
N TYR A 60 2.92 7.38 -6.84
CA TYR A 60 4.10 7.04 -6.04
C TYR A 60 5.27 8.02 -6.27
N ARG A 61 5.61 8.32 -7.53
CA ARG A 61 6.71 9.22 -7.88
C ARG A 61 6.43 10.64 -7.44
N ARG A 62 5.19 11.10 -7.54
CA ARG A 62 4.79 12.43 -7.06
C ARG A 62 5.09 12.62 -5.57
N PHE A 63 4.80 11.62 -4.73
CA PHE A 63 5.09 11.69 -3.29
C PHE A 63 6.54 11.38 -2.93
N ALA A 64 7.19 10.45 -3.62
CA ALA A 64 8.59 10.12 -3.36
C ALA A 64 9.57 11.21 -3.88
N ALA A 65 9.19 11.91 -4.95
CA ALA A 65 9.97 12.90 -5.67
C ALA A 65 11.37 12.36 -6.03
N ALA A 66 12.42 13.15 -5.85
CA ALA A 66 13.81 12.77 -6.11
C ALA A 66 14.33 11.55 -5.30
N LYS A 67 13.51 10.96 -4.41
CA LYS A 67 13.85 9.76 -3.64
C LYS A 67 13.02 8.54 -4.08
N ALA A 68 12.34 8.59 -5.22
CA ALA A 68 11.64 7.46 -5.81
C ALA A 68 12.60 6.28 -6.05
N ARG A 69 12.18 5.07 -5.68
CA ARG A 69 12.95 3.84 -5.88
C ARG A 69 12.28 2.97 -6.93
N ILE A 70 13.08 2.36 -7.80
CA ILE A 70 12.59 1.39 -8.79
C ILE A 70 12.18 0.10 -8.08
N SER A 71 12.87 -0.27 -6.99
CA SER A 71 12.54 -1.44 -6.16
C SER A 71 11.09 -1.39 -5.65
N ASP A 72 10.64 -0.22 -5.20
CA ASP A 72 9.29 -0.04 -4.66
C ASP A 72 8.23 -0.18 -5.74
N GLN A 73 8.48 0.37 -6.94
CA GLN A 73 7.58 0.22 -8.09
C GLN A 73 7.48 -1.23 -8.55
N ARG A 74 8.62 -1.94 -8.64
CA ARG A 74 8.66 -3.38 -8.95
C ARG A 74 7.94 -4.21 -7.89
N PHE A 75 8.05 -3.82 -6.62
CA PHE A 75 7.30 -4.46 -5.54
C PHE A 75 5.79 -4.30 -5.76
N ILE A 76 5.30 -3.07 -5.99
CA ILE A 76 3.88 -2.80 -6.25
C ILE A 76 3.38 -3.58 -7.48
N GLU A 77 4.17 -3.61 -8.56
CA GLU A 77 3.87 -4.36 -9.78
C GLU A 77 3.67 -5.85 -9.51
N ARG A 78 4.56 -6.46 -8.71
CA ARG A 78 4.56 -7.91 -8.44
C ARG A 78 3.65 -8.32 -7.30
N PHE A 79 3.28 -7.40 -6.42
CA PHE A 79 2.48 -7.70 -5.23
C PHE A 79 1.15 -8.38 -5.60
N ASP A 80 0.94 -9.59 -5.11
CA ASP A 80 -0.29 -10.32 -5.37
C ASP A 80 -1.43 -9.80 -4.50
N VAL A 81 -2.48 -9.32 -5.16
CA VAL A 81 -3.68 -8.79 -4.53
C VAL A 81 -4.80 -9.83 -4.41
N VAL A 82 -4.62 -11.01 -5.02
CA VAL A 82 -5.61 -12.09 -4.99
C VAL A 82 -5.84 -12.52 -3.53
N GLY A 83 -7.11 -12.70 -3.17
CA GLY A 83 -7.51 -13.09 -1.82
C GLY A 83 -7.69 -11.94 -0.83
N MET A 84 -7.27 -10.71 -1.14
CA MET A 84 -7.56 -9.56 -0.30
C MET A 84 -8.96 -9.01 -0.58
N LYS A 85 -9.91 -9.33 0.31
CA LYS A 85 -11.29 -8.83 0.23
C LYS A 85 -11.46 -7.60 1.13
N ARG A 86 -12.18 -6.60 0.62
CA ARG A 86 -12.69 -5.52 1.45
C ARG A 86 -13.70 -6.14 2.41
N GLN A 87 -13.41 -6.13 3.71
CA GLN A 87 -14.37 -6.56 4.70
C GLN A 87 -15.51 -5.54 4.71
N SER A 88 -16.71 -5.97 4.31
CA SER A 88 -17.93 -5.22 4.61
C SER A 88 -18.07 -5.17 6.11
N ALA A 89 -18.44 -4.01 6.67
CA ALA A 89 -18.91 -3.97 8.05
C ALA A 89 -19.98 -5.05 8.17
N SER A 90 -19.75 -6.03 9.05
CA SER A 90 -20.76 -7.01 9.41
C SER A 90 -22.03 -6.24 9.75
N SER A 91 -23.10 -6.47 8.98
CA SER A 91 -24.43 -6.04 9.36
C SER A 91 -24.63 -6.43 10.82
N PHE A 92 -24.92 -5.46 11.68
CA PHE A 92 -25.34 -5.73 13.04
C PHE A 92 -26.59 -6.61 12.97
N SER A 93 -26.43 -7.92 13.15
CA SER A 93 -27.49 -8.78 13.64
C SER A 93 -27.56 -8.53 15.14
N ASN A 94 -28.48 -7.64 15.54
CA ASN A 94 -29.07 -7.67 16.88
C ASN A 94 -29.96 -8.91 17.00
#